data_AF-A0A519PI04-F1
#
_entry.id   AF-A0A519PI04-F1
#
_cell.length_a   1.000
_cell.length_b   1.000
_cell.length_c   1.000
_cell.angle_alpha   90.00
_cell.angle_beta   90.00
_cell.angle_gamma   90.00
#
_symmetry.space_group_name_H-M   'P 1'
#
loop_
_entity.id
_entity.type
_entity.pdbx_description
1 polymer ?
#
loop_
_entity_poly.entity_id
_entity_poly.type
_entity_poly.pdbx_seq_one_letter_code
_entity_poly.pdbx_strand_id
1 'polypeptide(L)'
;LAELERSGETLDAWLGRAGYSALFRDAYLLPQAAAIWSCTLEQMRDYPAAAFVRFYMNHNLLAYDLRPTWRTVDGGAKQYISHLTRPLQGRVVTGARIDSVGRGPVGPFLRMADGSMQDYDAVVLATHSDQALRLLDQPTDQERALLGAIAYRPNRAVLHRDVALMPRRRKAWAAWTHMGRSDRAGEGGVTYWMNELQSLPGEPLFVSLNPAREPDPALVLGEWDYEHPVFDQAAVAAQDHLWSLQGVGGVWFAGAWFGSGFHEDGLQAGLAVAEQLGGARRPWTVANESGRIRLGAADLARAA
;
A
#
# COMPACT_ATOMS: atom_id res chain seq x y z
N LEU A 1 -14.28 17.97 3.78
CA LEU A 1 -12.98 17.49 3.27
C LEU A 1 -11.95 18.61 3.21
N ALA A 2 -12.17 19.68 2.43
CA ALA A 2 -11.23 20.82 2.36
C ALA A 2 -10.85 21.42 3.74
N GLU A 3 -11.78 21.47 4.70
CA GLU A 3 -11.46 21.88 6.07
C GLU A 3 -10.48 20.92 6.76
N LEU A 4 -10.70 19.61 6.64
CA LEU A 4 -9.84 18.57 7.23
C LEU A 4 -8.44 18.58 6.62
N GLU A 5 -8.35 18.85 5.32
CA GLU A 5 -7.06 18.96 4.61
C GLU A 5 -6.25 20.15 5.12
N ARG A 6 -6.91 21.26 5.46
CA ARG A 6 -6.25 22.42 6.06
C ARG A 6 -5.91 22.23 7.53
N SER A 7 -6.78 21.56 8.30
CA SER A 7 -6.57 21.38 9.74
C SER A 7 -5.48 20.36 10.04
N GLY A 8 -5.32 19.34 9.18
CA GLY A 8 -4.40 18.22 9.43
C GLY A 8 -4.78 17.41 10.68
N GLU A 9 -6.01 17.55 11.18
CA GLU A 9 -6.42 16.93 12.43
C GLU A 9 -6.53 15.39 12.30
N THR A 10 -6.32 14.70 13.43
CA THR A 10 -6.43 13.23 13.49
C THR A 10 -7.90 12.80 13.41
N LEU A 11 -8.12 11.53 13.06
CA LEU A 11 -9.46 10.94 13.00
C LEU A 11 -10.17 11.05 14.36
N ASP A 12 -9.48 10.78 15.47
CA ASP A 12 -10.07 10.88 16.81
C ASP A 12 -10.46 12.32 17.17
N ALA A 13 -9.58 13.29 16.88
CA ALA A 13 -9.84 14.71 17.13
C ALA A 13 -11.05 15.20 16.34
N TRP A 14 -11.14 14.86 15.04
CA TRP A 14 -12.28 15.22 14.21
C TRP A 14 -13.57 14.57 14.70
N LEU A 15 -13.56 13.28 15.03
CA LEU A 15 -14.76 12.58 15.50
C LEU A 15 -15.28 13.16 16.82
N GLY A 16 -14.38 13.50 17.74
CA GLY A 16 -14.71 14.18 18.98
C GLY A 16 -15.31 15.58 18.75
N ARG A 17 -14.66 16.39 17.90
CA ARG A 17 -15.12 17.74 17.54
C ARG A 17 -16.48 17.73 16.85
N ALA A 18 -16.73 16.76 15.98
CA ALA A 18 -17.99 16.61 15.25
C ALA A 18 -19.12 15.98 16.08
N GLY A 19 -18.85 15.60 17.34
CA GLY A 19 -19.87 15.12 18.28
C GLY A 19 -20.32 13.68 18.05
N TYR A 20 -19.48 12.83 17.44
CA TYR A 20 -19.80 11.41 17.29
C TYR A 20 -19.72 10.66 18.62
N SER A 21 -20.60 9.68 18.83
CA SER A 21 -20.63 8.92 20.08
C SER A 21 -19.44 7.97 20.20
N ALA A 22 -18.98 7.72 21.45
CA ALA A 22 -17.93 6.75 21.72
C ALA A 22 -18.30 5.35 21.21
N LEU A 23 -19.58 4.96 21.31
CA LEU A 23 -20.05 3.68 20.77
C LEU A 23 -19.86 3.60 19.25
N PHE A 24 -20.25 4.63 18.50
CA PHE A 24 -20.05 4.66 17.06
C PHE A 24 -18.57 4.64 16.68
N ARG A 25 -17.76 5.48 17.36
CA ARG A 25 -16.32 5.56 17.12
C ARG A 25 -15.62 4.22 17.41
N ASP A 26 -15.75 3.72 18.64
CA ASP A 26 -14.92 2.63 19.17
C ASP A 26 -15.45 1.24 18.80
N ALA A 27 -16.75 1.08 18.57
CA ALA A 27 -17.35 -0.22 18.27
C ALA A 27 -17.74 -0.42 16.80
N TYR A 28 -17.74 0.64 15.98
CA TYR A 28 -18.11 0.54 14.56
C TYR A 28 -17.04 1.11 13.63
N LEU A 29 -16.78 2.42 13.71
CA LEU A 29 -15.96 3.11 12.71
C LEU A 29 -14.49 2.70 12.77
N LEU A 30 -13.86 2.79 13.95
CA LEU A 30 -12.44 2.47 14.11
C LEU A 30 -12.14 0.99 13.83
N PRO A 31 -12.93 -0.01 14.30
CA PRO A 31 -12.68 -1.41 13.97
C PRO A 31 -12.81 -1.71 12.48
N GLN A 32 -13.79 -1.10 11.79
CA GLN A 32 -13.95 -1.24 10.34
C GLN A 32 -12.75 -0.66 9.60
N ALA A 33 -12.33 0.55 9.98
CA ALA A 33 -11.21 1.22 9.38
C ALA A 33 -9.88 0.48 9.63
N ALA A 34 -9.63 0.08 10.88
CA ALA A 34 -8.50 -0.76 11.25
C ALA A 34 -8.43 -2.06 10.42
N ALA A 35 -9.59 -2.66 10.11
CA ALA A 35 -9.64 -3.82 9.21
C ALA A 35 -9.20 -3.51 7.78
N ILE A 36 -9.51 -2.32 7.28
CA ILE A 36 -9.16 -1.87 5.92
C ILE A 36 -7.67 -1.59 5.79
N TRP A 37 -7.10 -0.85 6.75
CA TRP A 37 -5.69 -0.47 6.75
C TRP A 37 -4.78 -1.47 7.48
N SER A 38 -5.34 -2.59 7.97
CA SER A 38 -4.60 -3.63 8.68
C SER A 38 -3.77 -3.09 9.85
N CYS A 39 -4.32 -2.12 10.57
CA CYS A 39 -3.65 -1.42 11.65
C CYS A 39 -4.39 -1.63 12.98
N THR A 40 -3.77 -1.18 14.07
CA THR A 40 -4.40 -1.17 15.40
C THR A 40 -5.42 -0.04 15.54
N LEU A 41 -6.31 -0.11 16.53
CA LEU A 41 -7.28 0.97 16.78
C LEU A 41 -6.59 2.29 17.17
N GLU A 42 -5.49 2.22 17.92
CA GLU A 42 -4.72 3.41 18.32
C GLU A 42 -4.09 4.08 17.08
N GLN A 43 -3.46 3.30 16.21
CA GLN A 43 -2.94 3.81 14.94
C GLN A 43 -4.04 4.43 14.07
N MET A 44 -5.23 3.84 14.07
CA MET A 44 -6.36 4.35 13.31
C MET A 44 -6.89 5.68 13.90
N ARG A 45 -6.81 5.87 15.22
CA ARG A 45 -7.19 7.14 15.88
C ARG A 45 -6.30 8.30 15.46
N ASP A 46 -5.01 8.05 15.30
CA ASP A 46 -4.01 9.06 14.91
C ASP A 46 -3.97 9.33 13.40
N TYR A 47 -4.66 8.51 12.61
CA TYR A 47 -4.66 8.63 11.16
C TYR A 47 -5.28 9.96 10.69
N PRO A 48 -4.78 10.60 9.61
CA PRO A 48 -5.32 11.87 9.15
C PRO A 48 -6.80 11.77 8.74
N ALA A 49 -7.65 12.60 9.35
CA ALA A 49 -9.10 12.58 9.10
C ALA A 49 -9.44 12.83 7.63
N ALA A 50 -8.70 13.73 6.96
CA ALA A 50 -8.87 14.03 5.55
C ALA A 50 -8.64 12.80 4.66
N ALA A 51 -7.55 12.06 4.90
CA ALA A 51 -7.21 10.86 4.15
C ALA A 51 -8.27 9.76 4.37
N PHE A 52 -8.70 9.58 5.62
CA PHE A 52 -9.77 8.66 5.98
C PHE A 52 -11.07 8.97 5.22
N VAL A 53 -11.57 10.21 5.31
CA VAL A 53 -12.82 10.64 4.66
C VAL A 53 -12.72 10.50 3.14
N ARG A 54 -11.59 10.92 2.54
CA ARG A 54 -11.37 10.79 1.09
C ARG A 54 -11.44 9.34 0.64
N PHE A 55 -10.79 8.42 1.38
CA PHE A 55 -10.87 6.99 1.08
C PHE A 55 -12.31 6.49 1.16
N TYR A 56 -13.02 6.82 2.23
CA TYR A 56 -14.41 6.41 2.43
C TYR A 56 -15.34 6.93 1.33
N MET A 57 -15.14 8.16 0.87
CA MET A 57 -15.85 8.73 -0.29
C MET A 57 -15.53 7.95 -1.57
N ASN A 58 -14.25 7.71 -1.85
CA ASN A 58 -13.81 7.03 -3.07
C ASN A 58 -14.24 5.55 -3.15
N HIS A 59 -14.48 4.92 -2.01
CA HIS A 59 -14.88 3.50 -1.91
C HIS A 59 -16.35 3.32 -1.55
N ASN A 60 -17.12 4.42 -1.54
CA ASN A 60 -18.55 4.43 -1.24
C ASN A 60 -18.91 3.78 0.11
N LEU A 61 -17.99 3.89 1.09
CA LEU A 61 -18.14 3.33 2.44
C LEU A 61 -18.92 4.25 3.39
N LEU A 62 -19.29 5.45 2.93
CA LEU A 62 -20.18 6.38 3.64
C LEU A 62 -21.66 6.11 3.35
N ALA A 63 -21.97 5.35 2.29
CA ALA A 63 -23.33 5.03 1.89
C ALA A 63 -23.80 3.74 2.59
N TYR A 64 -24.95 3.80 3.25
CA TYR A 64 -25.53 2.65 3.96
C TYR A 64 -26.15 1.61 3.00
N ASP A 65 -26.55 2.04 1.81
CA ASP A 65 -27.35 1.30 0.83
C ASP A 65 -26.53 0.65 -0.30
N LEU A 66 -25.26 1.05 -0.46
CA LEU A 66 -24.39 0.55 -1.53
C LEU A 66 -23.15 -0.11 -0.94
N ARG A 67 -23.21 -1.44 -0.77
CA ARG A 67 -22.03 -2.24 -0.43
C ARG A 67 -21.20 -2.45 -1.70
N PRO A 68 -19.93 -2.04 -1.74
CA PRO A 68 -19.08 -2.27 -2.90
C PRO A 68 -18.87 -3.78 -3.11
N THR A 69 -19.03 -4.24 -4.35
CA THR A 69 -18.73 -5.62 -4.73
C THR A 69 -17.21 -5.78 -4.83
N TRP A 70 -16.60 -6.41 -3.84
CA TRP A 70 -15.21 -6.83 -3.89
C TRP A 70 -15.06 -8.03 -4.82
N ARG A 71 -14.02 -8.00 -5.65
CA ARG A 71 -13.67 -9.10 -6.57
C ARG A 71 -12.28 -9.60 -6.24
N THR A 72 -12.08 -10.90 -6.43
CA THR A 72 -10.77 -11.55 -6.40
C THR A 72 -10.49 -12.15 -7.76
N VAL A 73 -9.21 -12.32 -8.10
CA VAL A 73 -8.80 -13.03 -9.32
C VAL A 73 -8.80 -14.52 -9.01
N ASP A 74 -9.51 -15.31 -9.82
CA ASP A 74 -9.52 -16.76 -9.69
C ASP A 74 -8.09 -17.33 -9.80
N GLY A 75 -7.71 -18.18 -8.86
CA GLY A 75 -6.34 -18.69 -8.77
C GLY A 75 -5.31 -17.68 -8.22
N GLY A 76 -5.76 -16.49 -7.82
CA GLY A 76 -4.97 -15.48 -7.10
C GLY A 76 -4.00 -14.67 -7.96
N ALA A 77 -3.22 -13.82 -7.29
CA ALA A 77 -2.32 -12.86 -7.94
C ALA A 77 -1.29 -13.47 -8.90
N LYS A 78 -0.89 -14.72 -8.66
CA LYS A 78 0.04 -15.46 -9.54
C LYS A 78 -0.43 -15.50 -10.99
N GLN A 79 -1.74 -15.46 -11.25
CA GLN A 79 -2.28 -15.45 -12.61
C GLN A 79 -1.81 -14.22 -13.37
N TYR A 80 -2.18 -13.01 -12.90
CA TYR A 80 -1.79 -11.80 -13.61
C TYR A 80 -0.26 -11.59 -13.60
N ILE A 81 0.44 -11.96 -12.52
CA ILE A 81 1.91 -11.87 -12.49
C ILE A 81 2.53 -12.75 -13.58
N SER A 82 2.05 -13.99 -13.74
CA SER A 82 2.58 -14.90 -14.77
C SER A 82 2.35 -14.36 -16.19
N HIS A 83 1.19 -13.74 -16.45
CA HIS A 83 0.89 -13.12 -17.74
C HIS A 83 1.75 -11.88 -18.00
N LEU A 84 1.93 -11.01 -17.00
CA LEU A 84 2.72 -9.79 -17.11
C LEU A 84 4.22 -10.06 -17.28
N THR A 85 4.73 -11.10 -16.62
CA THR A 85 6.18 -11.43 -16.65
C THR A 85 6.57 -12.31 -17.82
N ARG A 86 5.62 -12.97 -18.49
CA ARG A 86 5.91 -13.85 -19.64
C ARG A 86 6.72 -13.16 -20.76
N PRO A 87 6.42 -11.92 -21.20
CA PRO A 87 7.23 -11.23 -22.21
C PRO A 87 8.65 -10.87 -21.73
N LEU A 88 8.89 -10.90 -20.41
CA LEU A 88 10.16 -10.58 -19.77
C LEU A 88 10.99 -11.84 -19.44
N GLN A 89 10.54 -13.02 -19.87
CA GLN A 89 11.27 -14.27 -19.64
C GLN A 89 12.71 -14.19 -20.15
N GLY A 90 13.66 -14.64 -19.32
CA GLY A 90 15.10 -14.53 -19.59
C GLY A 90 15.72 -13.16 -19.28
N ARG A 91 14.91 -12.12 -18.99
CA ARG A 91 15.37 -10.79 -18.56
C ARG A 91 15.16 -10.54 -17.06
N VAL A 92 14.26 -11.29 -16.43
CA VAL A 92 14.03 -11.22 -14.98
C VAL A 92 15.21 -11.90 -14.26
N VAL A 93 15.94 -11.10 -13.47
CA VAL A 93 17.00 -11.59 -12.60
C VAL A 93 16.48 -11.64 -11.17
N THR A 94 16.40 -12.84 -10.60
CA THR A 94 16.03 -13.03 -9.18
C THR A 94 17.30 -13.17 -8.33
N GLY A 95 17.23 -12.78 -7.06
CA GLY A 95 18.40 -12.78 -6.18
C GLY A 95 19.48 -11.75 -6.56
N ALA A 96 19.14 -10.76 -7.40
CA ALA A 96 20.03 -9.65 -7.72
C ALA A 96 20.31 -8.83 -6.45
N ARG A 97 21.57 -8.79 -6.03
CA ARG A 97 22.02 -8.02 -4.87
C ARG A 97 22.53 -6.66 -5.35
N ILE A 98 21.60 -5.74 -5.57
CA ILE A 98 21.93 -4.35 -5.92
C ILE A 98 22.31 -3.62 -4.63
N ASP A 99 23.48 -2.99 -4.64
CA ASP A 99 24.00 -2.20 -3.52
C ASP A 99 23.53 -0.74 -3.62
N SER A 100 23.71 -0.12 -4.78
CA SER A 100 23.29 1.27 -5.01
C SER A 100 23.01 1.58 -6.48
N VAL A 101 22.34 2.71 -6.70
CA VAL A 101 22.08 3.35 -7.98
C VAL A 101 22.80 4.70 -7.97
N GLY A 102 23.78 4.83 -8.85
CA GLY A 102 24.55 6.05 -9.03
C GLY A 102 24.16 6.79 -10.31
N ARG A 103 24.63 8.04 -10.41
CA ARG A 103 24.49 8.89 -11.60
C ARG A 103 25.87 9.21 -12.14
N GLY A 104 26.16 8.74 -13.36
CA GLY A 104 27.43 8.96 -14.03
C GLY A 104 27.32 9.98 -15.18
N PRO A 105 28.45 10.29 -15.85
CA PRO A 105 28.47 11.22 -16.98
C PRO A 105 27.72 10.71 -18.23
N VAL A 106 27.51 9.40 -18.33
CA VAL A 106 26.84 8.75 -19.48
C VAL A 106 25.41 8.31 -19.18
N GLY A 107 24.97 8.39 -17.92
CA GLY A 107 23.66 7.89 -17.48
C GLY A 107 23.70 7.32 -16.06
N PRO A 108 22.57 6.81 -15.55
CA PRO A 108 22.54 6.07 -14.30
C PRO A 108 23.24 4.72 -14.42
N PHE A 109 23.75 4.21 -13.31
CA PHE A 109 24.36 2.88 -13.24
C PHE A 109 23.94 2.15 -11.97
N LEU A 110 23.91 0.83 -12.03
CA LEU A 110 23.75 -0.04 -10.87
C LEU A 110 25.13 -0.45 -10.36
N ARG A 111 25.34 -0.34 -9.05
CA ARG A 111 26.44 -0.99 -8.34
C ARG A 111 25.90 -2.27 -7.70
N MET A 112 26.49 -3.39 -8.05
CA MET A 112 26.16 -4.69 -7.49
C MET A 112 26.94 -4.92 -6.18
N ALA A 113 26.45 -5.80 -5.32
CA ALA A 113 27.10 -6.10 -4.03
C ALA A 113 28.49 -6.73 -4.16
N ASP A 114 28.86 -7.27 -5.32
CA ASP A 114 30.21 -7.75 -5.63
C ASP A 114 31.16 -6.65 -6.13
N GLY A 115 30.69 -5.41 -6.19
CA GLY A 115 31.42 -4.24 -6.66
C GLY A 115 31.37 -4.02 -8.17
N SER A 116 30.77 -4.94 -8.94
CA SER A 116 30.59 -4.74 -10.38
C SER A 116 29.59 -3.60 -10.66
N MET A 117 29.79 -2.91 -11.78
CA MET A 117 28.93 -1.81 -12.23
C MET A 117 28.26 -2.18 -13.55
N GLN A 118 27.02 -1.73 -13.72
CA GLN A 118 26.24 -1.92 -14.93
C GLN A 118 25.59 -0.60 -15.33
N ASP A 119 25.93 -0.10 -16.52
CA ASP A 119 25.41 1.15 -17.05
C ASP A 119 24.03 0.94 -17.72
N TYR A 120 23.16 1.95 -17.57
CA TYR A 120 21.83 1.97 -18.17
C TYR A 120 21.49 3.38 -18.67
N ASP A 121 20.62 3.48 -19.68
CA ASP A 121 20.10 4.78 -20.11
C ASP A 121 19.11 5.37 -19.08
N ALA A 122 18.38 4.49 -18.39
CA ALA A 122 17.43 4.85 -17.35
C ALA A 122 17.28 3.71 -16.33
N VAL A 123 17.01 4.07 -15.07
CA VAL A 123 16.71 3.12 -13.99
C VAL A 123 15.35 3.48 -13.38
N VAL A 124 14.45 2.49 -13.27
CA VAL A 124 13.17 2.64 -12.58
C VAL A 124 13.23 1.90 -11.24
N LEU A 125 13.10 2.64 -10.14
CA LEU A 125 13.00 2.11 -8.78
C LEU A 125 11.53 1.86 -8.45
N ALA A 126 11.12 0.59 -8.52
CA ALA A 126 9.77 0.12 -8.21
C ALA A 126 9.66 -0.52 -6.81
N THR A 127 10.38 0.05 -5.84
CA THR A 127 10.50 -0.44 -4.45
C THR A 127 9.78 0.49 -3.47
N HIS A 128 9.83 0.19 -2.16
CA HIS A 128 9.40 1.16 -1.14
C HIS A 128 10.21 2.46 -1.25
N SER A 129 9.65 3.61 -0.89
CA SER A 129 10.32 4.90 -1.07
C SER A 129 11.57 5.01 -0.20
N ASP A 130 11.55 4.45 1.01
CA ASP A 130 12.70 4.40 1.92
C ASP A 130 13.82 3.48 1.37
N GLN A 131 13.44 2.37 0.73
CA GLN A 131 14.36 1.47 0.03
C GLN A 131 14.95 2.15 -1.20
N ALA A 132 14.13 2.83 -2.00
CA ALA A 132 14.59 3.63 -3.13
C ALA A 132 15.58 4.70 -2.68
N LEU A 133 15.28 5.41 -1.58
CA LEU A 133 16.18 6.40 -1.00
C LEU A 133 17.51 5.80 -0.54
N ARG A 134 17.49 4.63 0.12
CA ARG A 134 18.70 3.91 0.53
C ARG A 134 19.53 3.40 -0.64
N LEU A 135 18.89 3.05 -1.76
CA LEU A 135 19.57 2.62 -2.96
C LEU A 135 20.28 3.77 -3.68
N LEU A 136 19.87 5.03 -3.51
CA LEU A 136 20.55 6.16 -4.16
C LEU A 136 21.94 6.39 -3.52
N ASP A 137 23.00 6.38 -4.34
CA ASP A 137 24.38 6.63 -3.87
C ASP A 137 24.56 8.07 -3.34
N GLN A 138 24.02 9.03 -4.08
CA GLN A 138 24.04 10.46 -3.71
C GLN A 138 22.64 11.05 -3.92
N PRO A 139 21.71 10.83 -2.98
CA PRO A 139 20.39 11.42 -3.09
C PRO A 139 20.51 12.95 -3.00
N THR A 140 19.65 13.67 -3.71
CA THR A 140 19.49 15.12 -3.57
C THR A 140 18.71 15.45 -2.31
N ASP A 141 18.72 16.71 -1.89
CA ASP A 141 17.91 17.16 -0.73
C ASP A 141 16.41 16.95 -0.98
N GLN A 142 15.97 17.15 -2.22
CA GLN A 142 14.58 16.91 -2.61
C GLN A 142 14.22 15.43 -2.54
N GLU A 143 15.08 14.53 -3.01
CA GLU A 143 14.87 13.08 -2.90
C GLU A 143 14.82 12.63 -1.44
N ARG A 144 15.74 13.12 -0.59
CA ARG A 144 15.70 12.87 0.85
C ARG A 144 14.39 13.31 1.48
N ALA A 145 13.98 14.55 1.18
CA ALA A 145 12.77 15.13 1.76
C ALA A 145 11.51 14.38 1.34
N LEU A 146 11.36 14.06 0.05
CA LEU A 146 10.12 13.49 -0.48
C LEU A 146 10.03 11.97 -0.29
N LEU A 147 11.11 11.22 -0.57
CA LEU A 147 11.10 9.76 -0.42
C LEU A 147 11.12 9.35 1.06
N GLY A 148 11.80 10.14 1.91
CA GLY A 148 11.89 9.91 3.36
C GLY A 148 10.65 10.33 4.14
N ALA A 149 9.69 11.05 3.52
CA ALA A 149 8.45 11.47 4.18
C ALA A 149 7.47 10.32 4.41
N ILE A 150 7.61 9.20 3.69
CA ILE A 150 6.74 8.05 3.83
C ILE A 150 7.41 7.05 4.79
N ALA A 151 6.88 6.97 5.99
CA ALA A 151 7.33 5.98 6.97
C ALA A 151 6.75 4.59 6.63
N TYR A 152 7.45 3.55 7.06
CA TYR A 152 7.02 2.16 6.92
C TYR A 152 6.95 1.49 8.29
N ARG A 153 6.00 0.58 8.46
CA ARG A 153 5.82 -0.20 9.70
C ARG A 153 5.83 -1.68 9.42
N PRO A 154 6.47 -2.51 10.27
CA PRO A 154 6.39 -3.96 10.14
C PRO A 154 4.95 -4.47 10.11
N ASN A 155 4.70 -5.46 9.27
CA ASN A 155 3.43 -6.15 9.13
C ASN A 155 3.67 -7.65 8.95
N ARG A 156 3.63 -8.39 10.06
CA ARG A 156 3.79 -9.85 10.05
C ARG A 156 2.50 -10.52 9.64
N ALA A 157 2.56 -11.35 8.59
CA ALA A 157 1.44 -12.16 8.12
C ALA A 157 1.67 -13.62 8.48
N VAL A 158 0.71 -14.23 9.18
CA VAL A 158 0.76 -15.63 9.60
C VAL A 158 -0.37 -16.41 8.93
N LEU A 159 -0.04 -17.41 8.11
CA LEU A 159 -0.99 -18.35 7.54
C LEU A 159 -1.16 -19.53 8.50
N HIS A 160 -2.39 -19.83 8.92
CA HIS A 160 -2.68 -20.86 9.90
C HIS A 160 -4.08 -21.47 9.74
N ARG A 161 -4.35 -22.54 10.52
CA ARG A 161 -5.69 -23.16 10.66
C ARG A 161 -6.33 -22.94 12.03
N ASP A 162 -5.69 -22.21 12.93
CA ASP A 162 -6.22 -21.95 14.29
C ASP A 162 -7.54 -21.14 14.27
N VAL A 163 -8.66 -21.86 14.43
CA VAL A 163 -10.02 -21.30 14.51
C VAL A 163 -10.24 -20.43 15.76
N ALA A 164 -9.38 -20.53 16.77
CA ALA A 164 -9.51 -19.71 17.97
C ALA A 164 -9.08 -18.25 17.74
N LEU A 165 -8.53 -17.91 16.57
CA LEU A 165 -8.33 -16.52 16.13
C LEU A 165 -9.57 -15.95 15.41
N MET A 166 -10.63 -16.73 15.25
CA MET A 166 -11.91 -16.24 14.75
C MET A 166 -12.93 -16.05 15.89
N PRO A 167 -14.02 -15.30 15.67
CA PRO A 167 -15.08 -15.14 16.66
C PRO A 167 -15.67 -16.49 17.08
N ARG A 168 -15.92 -16.66 18.38
CA ARG A 168 -16.59 -17.86 18.92
C ARG A 168 -17.94 -18.12 18.25
N ARG A 169 -18.66 -17.05 17.87
CA ARG A 169 -19.93 -17.12 17.14
C ARG A 169 -19.65 -17.26 15.64
N ARG A 170 -19.85 -18.46 15.09
CA ARG A 170 -19.63 -18.76 13.66
C ARG A 170 -20.40 -17.83 12.71
N LYS A 171 -21.60 -17.37 13.10
CA LYS A 171 -22.41 -16.39 12.35
C LYS A 171 -21.78 -15.01 12.21
N ALA A 172 -20.77 -14.69 13.04
CA ALA A 172 -20.04 -13.42 12.98
C ALA A 172 -18.74 -13.54 12.16
N TRP A 173 -18.48 -14.68 11.52
CA TRP A 173 -17.33 -14.82 10.64
C TRP A 173 -17.59 -14.04 9.36
N ALA A 174 -16.61 -13.26 8.97
CA ALA A 174 -16.56 -12.57 7.69
C ALA A 174 -15.23 -12.87 7.01
N ALA A 175 -15.15 -12.60 5.71
CA ALA A 175 -13.90 -12.68 4.97
C ALA A 175 -12.77 -11.90 5.67
N TRP A 176 -13.11 -10.75 6.27
CA TRP A 176 -12.19 -9.88 7.01
C TRP A 176 -12.76 -9.70 8.41
N THR A 177 -12.03 -10.13 9.44
CA THR A 177 -12.49 -10.00 10.82
C THR A 177 -11.45 -9.28 11.65
N HIS A 178 -11.81 -8.10 12.17
CA HIS A 178 -10.99 -7.41 13.16
C HIS A 178 -11.22 -8.03 14.54
N MET A 179 -10.15 -8.58 15.13
CA MET A 179 -10.18 -9.18 16.46
C MET A 179 -9.67 -8.15 17.46
N GLY A 180 -10.59 -7.37 18.04
CA GLY A 180 -10.28 -6.44 19.13
C GLY A 180 -10.38 -7.11 20.50
N ARG A 181 -9.62 -6.60 21.48
CA ARG A 181 -9.75 -6.97 22.89
C ARG A 181 -10.53 -5.91 23.66
N SER A 182 -11.60 -6.31 24.37
CA SER A 182 -12.36 -5.41 25.22
C SER A 182 -11.58 -4.96 26.47
N ASP A 183 -10.62 -5.76 26.93
CA ASP A 183 -9.76 -5.49 28.09
C ASP A 183 -8.46 -4.77 27.73
N ARG A 184 -8.16 -4.65 26.44
CA ARG A 184 -7.00 -3.93 25.89
C ARG A 184 -7.40 -3.18 24.63
N ALA A 185 -8.25 -2.17 24.83
CA ALA A 185 -8.71 -1.29 23.77
C ALA A 185 -7.50 -0.59 23.12
N GLY A 186 -7.16 -0.98 21.89
CA GLY A 186 -5.94 -0.53 21.21
C GLY A 186 -5.15 -1.69 20.63
N GLU A 187 -5.17 -2.86 21.26
CA GLU A 187 -4.57 -4.09 20.73
C GLU A 187 -5.60 -4.86 19.88
N GLY A 188 -5.17 -5.27 18.68
CA GLY A 188 -6.00 -6.01 17.74
C GLY A 188 -5.27 -6.31 16.46
N GLY A 189 -5.75 -7.32 15.75
CA GLY A 189 -5.24 -7.74 14.45
C GLY A 189 -6.38 -8.14 13.53
N VAL A 190 -6.11 -8.16 12.23
CA VAL A 190 -7.08 -8.60 11.23
C VAL A 190 -6.81 -10.06 10.92
N THR A 191 -7.85 -10.88 10.98
CA THR A 191 -7.81 -12.26 10.49
C THR A 191 -8.69 -12.37 9.25
N TYR A 192 -8.08 -12.77 8.14
CA TYR A 192 -8.74 -13.07 6.88
C TYR A 192 -9.16 -14.53 6.85
N TRP A 193 -10.43 -14.80 6.52
CA TRP A 193 -10.88 -16.14 6.18
C TRP A 193 -10.71 -16.35 4.67
N MET A 194 -9.62 -17.01 4.29
CA MET A 194 -9.15 -17.09 2.91
C MET A 194 -10.08 -17.91 2.00
N ASN A 195 -10.78 -18.90 2.55
CA ASN A 195 -11.76 -19.67 1.78
C ASN A 195 -12.90 -18.80 1.29
N GLU A 196 -13.41 -17.90 2.14
CA GLU A 196 -14.46 -16.97 1.77
C GLU A 196 -13.91 -15.88 0.84
N LEU A 197 -12.72 -15.36 1.13
CA LEU A 197 -12.13 -14.25 0.37
C LEU A 197 -11.68 -14.65 -1.05
N GLN A 198 -11.21 -15.88 -1.23
CA GLN A 198 -10.62 -16.37 -2.47
C GLN A 198 -11.31 -17.62 -3.03
N SER A 199 -12.50 -17.95 -2.54
CA SER A 199 -13.28 -19.13 -2.97
C SER A 199 -12.48 -20.44 -2.87
N LEU A 200 -11.58 -20.56 -1.88
CA LEU A 200 -10.73 -21.74 -1.73
C LEU A 200 -11.51 -22.92 -1.13
N PRO A 201 -11.46 -24.11 -1.73
CA PRO A 201 -12.15 -25.28 -1.18
C PRO A 201 -11.43 -25.84 0.06
N GLY A 202 -12.13 -26.67 0.82
CA GLY A 202 -11.55 -27.47 1.91
C GLY A 202 -11.67 -26.84 3.29
N GLU A 203 -10.74 -27.20 4.18
CA GLU A 203 -10.72 -26.74 5.57
C GLU A 203 -10.48 -25.21 5.66
N PRO A 204 -10.94 -24.56 6.75
CA PRO A 204 -10.69 -23.14 6.97
C PRO A 204 -9.19 -22.81 7.00
N LEU A 205 -8.82 -21.85 6.16
CA LEU A 205 -7.50 -21.22 6.09
C LEU A 205 -7.62 -19.77 6.50
N PHE A 206 -6.72 -19.36 7.38
CA PHE A 206 -6.70 -18.01 7.92
C PHE A 206 -5.35 -17.34 7.69
N VAL A 207 -5.39 -16.04 7.39
CA VAL A 207 -4.20 -15.20 7.45
C VAL A 207 -4.44 -14.14 8.52
N SER A 208 -3.63 -14.13 9.57
CA SER A 208 -3.68 -13.10 10.60
C SER A 208 -2.53 -12.11 10.44
N LEU A 209 -2.85 -10.82 10.45
CA LEU A 209 -1.88 -9.72 10.39
C LEU A 209 -1.63 -9.19 11.79
N ASN A 210 -0.35 -9.19 12.19
CA ASN A 210 0.11 -8.76 13.52
C ASN A 210 -0.79 -9.31 14.65
N PRO A 211 -0.98 -10.65 14.74
CA PRO A 211 -1.99 -11.23 15.61
C PRO A 211 -1.74 -10.85 17.08
N ALA A 212 -2.74 -10.26 17.73
CA ALA A 212 -2.65 -9.90 19.16
C ALA A 212 -2.49 -11.13 20.09
N ARG A 213 -2.87 -12.32 19.60
CA ARG A 213 -2.62 -13.61 20.21
C ARG A 213 -2.00 -14.52 19.17
N GLU A 214 -0.82 -15.07 19.47
CA GLU A 214 -0.18 -16.04 18.57
C GLU A 214 -1.10 -17.25 18.30
N PRO A 215 -1.17 -17.72 17.05
CA PRO A 215 -1.82 -18.99 16.74
C PRO A 215 -1.07 -20.16 17.40
N ASP A 216 -1.77 -21.28 17.60
CA ASP A 216 -1.11 -22.53 17.96
C ASP A 216 0.00 -22.86 16.93
N PRO A 217 1.27 -22.99 17.34
CA PRO A 217 2.39 -23.29 16.44
C PRO A 217 2.18 -24.55 15.59
N ALA A 218 1.46 -25.55 16.11
CA ALA A 218 1.16 -26.77 15.37
C ALA A 218 0.18 -26.55 14.21
N LEU A 219 -0.53 -25.42 14.19
CA LEU A 219 -1.49 -25.04 13.17
C LEU A 219 -0.98 -23.95 12.23
N VAL A 220 0.27 -23.49 12.40
CA VAL A 220 0.93 -22.52 11.52
C VAL A 220 1.45 -23.23 10.27
N LEU A 221 1.18 -22.64 9.11
CA LEU A 221 1.58 -23.15 7.80
C LEU A 221 2.67 -22.30 7.13
N GLY A 222 2.80 -21.03 7.52
CA GLY A 222 3.81 -20.13 6.98
C GLY A 222 3.71 -18.74 7.57
N GLU A 223 4.83 -18.03 7.55
CA GLU A 223 4.97 -16.68 8.07
C GLU A 223 5.77 -15.82 7.09
N TRP A 224 5.36 -14.56 6.94
CA TRP A 224 6.02 -13.59 6.08
C TRP A 224 6.08 -12.23 6.75
N ASP A 225 7.22 -11.58 6.64
CA ASP A 225 7.42 -10.20 7.08
C ASP A 225 7.21 -9.25 5.90
N TYR A 226 6.28 -8.33 6.08
CA TYR A 226 6.04 -7.22 5.16
C TYR A 226 6.22 -5.89 5.88
N GLU A 227 6.11 -4.80 5.14
CA GLU A 227 6.02 -3.46 5.70
C GLU A 227 4.86 -2.71 5.05
N HIS A 228 4.15 -1.90 5.83
CA HIS A 228 3.06 -1.06 5.35
C HIS A 228 3.46 0.41 5.37
N PRO A 229 3.19 1.17 4.28
CA PRO A 229 3.40 2.61 4.27
C PRO A 229 2.43 3.32 5.22
N VAL A 230 2.91 4.37 5.87
CA VAL A 230 2.13 5.25 6.75
C VAL A 230 1.86 6.54 6.00
N PHE A 231 0.59 6.80 5.70
CA PHE A 231 0.15 8.02 5.01
C PHE A 231 -0.28 9.09 6.02
N ASP A 232 0.66 9.55 6.83
CA ASP A 232 0.46 10.70 7.71
C ASP A 232 0.46 12.02 6.92
N GLN A 233 0.38 13.15 7.62
CA GLN A 233 0.35 14.47 6.99
C GLN A 233 1.60 14.75 6.14
N ALA A 234 2.79 14.29 6.57
CA ALA A 234 4.03 14.51 5.84
C ALA A 234 4.05 13.68 4.55
N ALA A 235 3.64 12.42 4.61
CA ALA A 235 3.52 11.57 3.43
C ALA A 235 2.51 12.13 2.42
N VAL A 236 1.33 12.58 2.87
CA VAL A 236 0.31 13.18 2.00
C VAL A 236 0.82 14.47 1.35
N ALA A 237 1.53 15.33 2.10
CA ALA A 237 2.11 16.54 1.54
C ALA A 237 3.21 16.25 0.51
N ALA A 238 4.04 15.22 0.75
CA ALA A 238 5.09 14.82 -0.18
C ALA A 238 4.52 14.32 -1.51
N GLN A 239 3.36 13.63 -1.51
CA GLN A 239 2.72 13.11 -2.72
C GLN A 239 2.43 14.17 -3.77
N ASP A 240 2.06 15.39 -3.37
CA ASP A 240 1.80 16.47 -4.31
C ASP A 240 3.07 16.92 -5.07
N HIS A 241 4.25 16.51 -4.60
CA HIS A 241 5.54 16.87 -5.18
C HIS A 241 6.34 15.66 -5.71
N LEU A 242 5.97 14.43 -5.38
CA LEU A 242 6.77 13.23 -5.73
C LEU A 242 7.03 13.09 -7.24
N TRP A 243 6.06 13.46 -8.08
CA TRP A 243 6.23 13.37 -9.53
C TRP A 243 7.32 14.29 -10.09
N SER A 244 7.72 15.34 -9.36
CA SER A 244 8.82 16.21 -9.77
C SER A 244 10.19 15.52 -9.78
N LEU A 245 10.31 14.33 -9.17
CA LEU A 245 11.55 13.53 -9.14
C LEU A 245 11.79 12.75 -10.44
N GLN A 246 10.77 12.57 -11.29
CA GLN A 246 10.82 11.63 -12.40
C GLN A 246 11.86 12.03 -13.46
N GLY A 247 12.75 11.11 -13.78
CA GLY A 247 13.74 11.25 -14.86
C GLY A 247 14.98 12.07 -14.51
N VAL A 248 15.08 12.62 -13.29
CA VAL A 248 16.23 13.42 -12.86
C VAL A 248 17.47 12.55 -12.77
N GLY A 249 18.44 12.82 -13.65
CA GLY A 249 19.65 12.01 -13.79
C GLY A 249 19.38 10.60 -14.32
N GLY A 250 18.30 10.41 -15.08
CA GLY A 250 17.90 9.11 -15.65
C GLY A 250 17.25 8.15 -14.64
N VAL A 251 16.98 8.59 -13.41
CA VAL A 251 16.34 7.77 -12.38
C VAL A 251 14.85 8.11 -12.29
N TRP A 252 14.03 7.08 -12.19
CA TRP A 252 12.57 7.16 -12.13
C TRP A 252 12.07 6.37 -10.93
N PHE A 253 10.92 6.75 -10.39
CA PHE A 253 10.31 6.09 -9.25
C PHE A 253 8.90 5.63 -9.58
N ALA A 254 8.51 4.46 -9.11
CA ALA A 254 7.15 3.95 -9.20
C ALA A 254 6.80 3.13 -7.95
N GLY A 255 5.55 3.17 -7.53
CA GLY A 255 5.12 2.40 -6.38
C GLY A 255 3.78 2.85 -5.87
N ALA A 256 3.15 2.00 -5.05
CA ALA A 256 1.84 2.30 -4.47
C ALA A 256 1.85 3.54 -3.55
N TRP A 257 3.04 3.95 -3.09
CA TRP A 257 3.25 5.12 -2.26
C TRP A 257 3.05 6.47 -2.98
N PHE A 258 2.91 6.48 -4.31
CA PHE A 258 2.40 7.65 -5.05
C PHE A 258 0.91 7.92 -4.84
N GLY A 259 0.16 6.95 -4.30
CA GLY A 259 -1.27 7.05 -4.01
C GLY A 259 -1.59 6.60 -2.59
N SER A 260 -2.66 5.84 -2.38
CA SER A 260 -3.08 5.41 -1.04
C SER A 260 -2.48 4.07 -0.59
N GLY A 261 -1.45 3.55 -1.28
CA GLY A 261 -0.79 2.29 -0.93
C GLY A 261 -1.48 1.03 -1.47
N PHE A 262 -2.45 1.16 -2.37
CA PHE A 262 -3.18 0.04 -2.96
C PHE A 262 -2.59 -0.42 -4.30
N HIS A 263 -3.02 -1.60 -4.75
CA HIS A 263 -2.53 -2.24 -5.96
C HIS A 263 -2.70 -1.38 -7.23
N GLU A 264 -3.84 -0.71 -7.36
CA GLU A 264 -4.12 0.20 -8.47
C GLU A 264 -3.19 1.42 -8.46
N ASP A 265 -2.79 1.91 -7.28
CA ASP A 265 -1.89 3.06 -7.17
C ASP A 265 -0.50 2.71 -7.72
N GLY A 266 -0.01 1.50 -7.39
CA GLY A 266 1.24 0.98 -7.92
C GLY A 266 1.18 0.72 -9.42
N LEU A 267 0.07 0.18 -9.92
CA LEU A 267 -0.16 -0.02 -11.35
C LEU A 267 -0.16 1.31 -12.12
N GLN A 268 -0.91 2.30 -11.64
CA GLN A 268 -0.99 3.62 -12.28
C GLN A 268 0.36 4.33 -12.27
N ALA A 269 1.11 4.27 -11.15
CA ALA A 269 2.46 4.82 -11.08
C ALA A 269 3.40 4.16 -12.09
N GLY A 270 3.42 2.83 -12.15
CA GLY A 270 4.26 2.08 -13.11
C GLY A 270 3.90 2.36 -14.56
N LEU A 271 2.61 2.40 -14.90
CA LEU A 271 2.14 2.74 -16.25
C LEU A 271 2.51 4.18 -16.62
N ALA A 272 2.30 5.15 -15.73
CA ALA A 272 2.64 6.54 -16.00
C ALA A 272 4.14 6.74 -16.25
N VAL A 273 5.01 6.03 -15.50
CA VAL A 273 6.45 6.02 -15.78
C VAL A 273 6.76 5.38 -17.13
N ALA A 274 6.18 4.22 -17.44
CA ALA A 274 6.42 3.54 -18.70
C ALA A 274 5.98 4.38 -19.91
N GLU A 275 4.86 5.09 -19.79
CA GLU A 275 4.33 5.98 -20.83
C GLU A 275 5.24 7.20 -21.04
N GLN A 276 5.71 7.82 -19.96
CA GLN A 276 6.59 9.00 -20.04
C GLN A 276 8.01 8.65 -20.50
N LEU A 277 8.58 7.55 -19.99
CA LEU A 277 9.93 7.10 -20.35
C LEU A 277 9.97 6.45 -21.74
N GLY A 278 8.99 5.61 -22.06
CA GLY A 278 8.95 4.82 -23.29
C GLY A 278 8.26 5.51 -24.45
N GLY A 279 7.51 6.59 -24.22
CA GLY A 279 6.73 7.28 -25.25
C GLY A 279 5.59 6.45 -25.86
N ALA A 280 5.21 5.36 -25.21
CA ALA A 280 4.18 4.44 -25.68
C ALA A 280 2.97 4.46 -24.74
N ARG A 281 1.77 4.63 -25.29
CA ARG A 281 0.52 4.64 -24.51
C ARG A 281 0.03 3.22 -24.23
N ARG A 282 -0.59 3.03 -23.05
CA ARG A 282 -1.30 1.78 -22.76
C ARG A 282 -2.38 1.51 -23.83
N PRO A 283 -2.61 0.24 -24.25
CA PRO A 283 -3.48 -0.08 -25.38
C PRO A 283 -4.99 -0.07 -25.05
N TRP A 284 -5.39 0.52 -23.92
CA TRP A 284 -6.77 0.62 -23.47
C TRP A 284 -7.06 2.00 -22.89
N THR A 285 -8.34 2.40 -22.86
CA THR A 285 -8.77 3.67 -22.29
C THR A 285 -9.60 3.43 -21.04
N VAL A 286 -9.32 4.18 -19.98
CA VAL A 286 -10.12 4.23 -18.76
C VAL A 286 -10.32 5.68 -18.35
N ALA A 287 -11.42 5.98 -17.66
CA ALA A 287 -11.59 7.30 -17.06
C ALA A 287 -10.54 7.50 -15.96
N ASN A 288 -9.90 8.68 -15.94
CA ASN A 288 -8.90 9.05 -14.94
C ASN A 288 -7.79 7.98 -14.76
N GLU A 289 -7.09 7.64 -15.84
CA GLU A 289 -6.09 6.57 -15.91
C GLU A 289 -4.89 6.67 -14.95
N SER A 290 -4.69 7.87 -14.39
CA SER A 290 -3.69 8.21 -13.37
C SER A 290 -4.33 8.98 -12.20
N GLY A 291 -5.66 8.88 -12.03
CA GLY A 291 -6.43 9.68 -11.07
C GLY A 291 -6.16 9.36 -9.60
N ARG A 292 -5.45 8.26 -9.30
CA ARG A 292 -5.06 7.90 -7.94
C ARG A 292 -3.68 8.40 -7.53
N ILE A 293 -2.91 8.91 -8.48
CA ILE A 293 -1.59 9.49 -8.25
C ILE A 293 -1.60 10.98 -8.57
N ARG A 294 -0.62 11.72 -8.04
CA ARG A 294 -0.46 13.15 -8.28
C ARG A 294 0.59 13.38 -9.37
N LEU A 295 0.15 13.66 -10.59
CA LEU A 295 1.03 14.05 -11.68
C LEU A 295 1.30 15.57 -11.65
N GLY A 296 2.47 15.99 -12.11
CA GLY A 296 2.80 17.42 -12.25
C GLY A 296 1.93 18.12 -13.32
N ALA A 297 1.68 19.42 -13.15
CA ALA A 297 0.82 20.20 -14.05
C ALA A 297 1.31 20.21 -15.52
N ALA A 298 2.63 20.13 -15.75
CA ALA A 298 3.21 20.05 -17.08
C ALA A 298 2.98 18.68 -17.77
N ASP A 299 2.78 17.61 -17.00
CA ASP A 299 2.62 16.25 -17.50
C ASP A 299 1.16 15.92 -17.84
N LEU A 300 0.20 16.57 -17.16
CA LEU A 300 -1.22 16.49 -17.53
C LEU A 300 -1.50 17.00 -18.95
N ALA A 301 -0.72 17.96 -19.44
CA ALA A 301 -0.82 18.48 -20.81
C ALA A 301 -0.23 17.55 -21.87
N ARG A 302 0.60 16.57 -21.48
CA ARG A 302 1.12 15.52 -22.36
C ARG A 302 0.27 14.25 -22.35
N ALA A 303 -0.56 14.07 -21.31
CA ALA A 303 -1.45 12.93 -21.15
C ALA A 303 -2.87 13.13 -21.72
N ALA A 304 -3.25 14.39 -22.03
CA ALA A 304 -4.50 14.77 -22.68
C ALA A 304 -4.31 14.94 -24.20
#